data_AF-A0A317Z4E1-F1
#
_entry.id   AF-A0A317Z4E1-F1
#
_cell.length_a   1.000
_cell.length_b   1.000
_cell.length_c   1.000
_cell.angle_alpha   90.00
_cell.angle_beta   90.00
_cell.angle_gamma   90.00
#
_symmetry.space_group_name_H-M   'P 1'
#
loop_
_entity.id
_entity.type
_entity.pdbx_description
1 polymer ?
#
loop_
_entity_poly.entity_id
_entity_poly.type
_entity_poly.pdbx_seq_one_letter_code
_entity_poly.pdbx_strand_id
1 'polypeptide(L)'
;GEVVPIREVIDLAHSKGIKVLVDGAQAVGSYPVNLRSINADFYCFPAHKWLYGPEGLGFLFVRKNIQKDLDIIFSGISTFQHFNGYNDYSIHDNGQKWELGTMFRPS
;
A
#
# COMPACT_ATOMS: atom_id res chain seq x y z
N GLY A 1 -9.12 20.81 -7.26
CA GLY A 1 -8.42 20.38 -6.05
C GLY A 1 -7.08 21.08 -6.01
N GLU A 2 -6.57 21.36 -4.82
CA GLU A 2 -5.24 21.95 -4.63
C GLU A 2 -4.16 20.86 -4.69
N VAL A 3 -3.07 21.11 -5.40
CA VAL A 3 -1.90 20.21 -5.41
C VAL A 3 -1.01 20.63 -4.26
N VAL A 4 -0.99 19.82 -3.20
CA VAL A 4 -0.17 20.06 -2.01
C VAL A 4 1.32 19.85 -2.37
N PRO A 5 2.24 20.68 -1.86
CA PRO A 5 3.69 20.44 -1.92
C PRO A 5 4.09 19.24 -1.03
N ILE A 6 3.68 18.03 -1.43
CA ILE A 6 3.77 16.85 -0.56
C ILE A 6 5.22 16.48 -0.27
N ARG A 7 6.14 16.80 -1.18
CA ARG A 7 7.55 16.45 -1.02
C ARG A 7 8.16 17.22 0.14
N GLU A 8 7.94 18.53 0.19
CA GLU A 8 8.43 19.39 1.26
C GLU A 8 7.86 18.98 2.62
N VAL A 9 6.57 18.62 2.66
CA VAL A 9 5.90 18.12 3.88
C VAL A 9 6.52 16.80 4.35
N ILE A 10 6.76 15.87 3.42
CA ILE A 10 7.37 14.57 3.70
C ILE A 10 8.81 14.76 4.21
N ASP A 11 9.61 15.60 3.57
CA ASP A 11 10.99 15.85 3.99
C ASP A 11 11.05 16.48 5.40
N LEU A 12 10.13 17.39 5.70
CA LEU A 12 10.00 17.96 7.03
C LEU A 12 9.62 16.89 8.07
N ALA A 13 8.68 15.99 7.75
CA ALA A 13 8.29 14.90 8.63
C ALA A 13 9.45 13.92 8.86
N HIS A 14 10.17 13.55 7.79
CA HIS A 14 11.34 12.68 7.83
C HIS A 14 12.46 13.28 8.66
N SER A 15 12.68 14.61 8.60
CA SER A 15 13.66 15.30 9.46
C SER A 15 13.40 15.13 10.96
N LYS A 16 12.16 14.78 11.33
CA LYS A 16 11.70 14.54 12.71
C LYS A 16 11.51 13.05 13.02
N GLY A 17 11.89 12.15 12.10
CA GLY A 17 11.68 10.71 12.26
C GLY A 17 10.21 10.26 12.15
N ILE A 18 9.34 11.10 11.58
CA ILE A 18 7.90 10.83 11.45
C ILE A 18 7.64 10.16 10.10
N LYS A 19 6.93 9.02 10.11
CA LYS A 19 6.51 8.32 8.89
C LYS A 19 5.26 8.98 8.29
N VAL A 20 5.14 8.98 6.96
CA VAL A 20 4.05 9.65 6.24
C VAL A 20 3.25 8.69 5.36
N LEU A 21 1.93 8.71 5.55
CA LEU A 21 0.94 8.12 4.66
C LEU A 21 0.33 9.19 3.76
N VAL A 22 0.33 8.95 2.45
CA VAL A 22 -0.31 9.81 1.46
C VAL A 22 -1.57 9.14 0.92
N ASP A 23 -2.70 9.85 1.01
CA ASP A 23 -3.94 9.50 0.30
C ASP A 23 -3.87 10.02 -1.14
N GLY A 24 -3.71 9.08 -2.07
CA GLY A 24 -3.61 9.33 -3.50
C GLY A 24 -4.92 9.20 -4.26
N ALA A 25 -6.07 9.17 -3.60
CA ALA A 25 -7.31 8.76 -4.24
C ALA A 25 -7.75 9.67 -5.40
N GLN A 26 -7.37 10.94 -5.39
CA GLN A 26 -7.65 11.88 -6.48
C GLN A 26 -6.46 12.06 -7.45
N ALA A 27 -5.32 11.45 -7.16
CA ALA A 27 -4.07 11.65 -7.88
C ALA A 27 -3.81 10.56 -8.93
N VAL A 28 -3.88 9.29 -8.50
CA VAL A 28 -3.53 8.17 -9.37
C VAL A 28 -4.57 8.02 -10.47
N GLY A 29 -4.11 8.09 -11.72
CA GLY A 29 -4.96 8.05 -12.92
C GLY A 29 -5.35 9.44 -13.45
N SER A 30 -5.36 10.48 -12.62
CA SER A 30 -5.67 11.85 -13.07
C SER A 30 -4.42 12.60 -13.56
N TYR A 31 -3.25 12.33 -12.99
CA TYR A 31 -1.96 12.84 -13.43
C TYR A 31 -0.81 11.85 -13.13
N PRO A 32 0.38 12.03 -13.72
CA PRO A 32 1.52 11.14 -13.46
C PRO A 32 1.97 11.18 -11.99
N VAL A 33 1.93 10.03 -11.32
CA VAL A 33 2.40 9.86 -9.93
C VAL A 33 3.70 9.05 -9.93
N ASN A 34 4.75 9.59 -9.31
CA ASN A 34 6.01 8.89 -9.13
C ASN A 34 6.31 8.73 -7.63
N LEU A 35 6.08 7.54 -7.09
CA LEU A 35 6.28 7.26 -5.66
C LEU A 35 7.74 7.42 -5.21
N ARG A 36 8.71 7.22 -6.12
CA ARG A 36 10.13 7.39 -5.80
C ARG A 36 10.47 8.86 -5.58
N SER A 37 9.96 9.75 -6.44
CA SER A 37 10.19 11.19 -6.27
C SER A 37 9.44 11.76 -5.06
N ILE A 38 8.22 11.27 -4.82
CA ILE A 38 7.38 11.68 -3.69
C ILE A 38 8.01 11.31 -2.35
N ASN A 39 8.70 10.17 -2.26
CA ASN A 39 9.38 9.72 -1.04
C ASN A 39 8.41 9.52 0.14
N ALA A 40 7.18 9.06 -0.10
CA ALA A 40 6.28 8.65 0.97
C ALA A 40 6.70 7.31 1.62
N ASP A 41 6.26 7.07 2.85
CA ASP A 41 6.43 5.77 3.52
C ASP A 41 5.30 4.81 3.13
N PHE A 42 4.09 5.37 3.05
CA PHE A 42 2.88 4.68 2.63
C PHE A 42 2.14 5.53 1.59
N TYR A 43 1.49 4.87 0.63
CA TYR A 43 0.65 5.54 -0.36
C TYR A 43 -0.54 4.67 -0.71
N CYS A 44 -1.77 5.17 -0.55
CA CYS A 44 -2.98 4.40 -0.83
C CYS A 44 -3.90 5.08 -1.85
N PHE A 45 -4.62 4.29 -2.64
CA PHE A 45 -5.62 4.81 -3.58
C PHE A 45 -6.62 3.71 -4.00
N PRO A 46 -7.88 4.06 -4.28
CA PRO A 46 -8.86 3.14 -4.87
C PRO A 46 -8.74 3.07 -6.39
N ALA A 47 -9.17 1.95 -6.97
CA ALA A 47 -9.22 1.77 -8.43
C ALA A 47 -10.43 2.46 -9.09
N HIS A 48 -11.57 2.55 -8.41
CA HIS A 48 -12.86 3.01 -8.97
C HIS A 48 -12.99 4.53 -9.20
N LYS A 49 -11.88 5.25 -9.19
CA LYS A 49 -11.82 6.69 -9.50
C LYS A 49 -11.21 6.89 -10.88
N TRP A 50 -10.09 7.60 -10.95
CA TRP A 50 -9.47 7.99 -12.22
C TRP A 50 -8.78 6.84 -12.97
N LEU A 51 -8.68 5.66 -12.35
CA LEU A 51 -8.25 4.43 -13.04
C LEU A 51 -9.41 3.68 -13.71
N TYR A 52 -10.66 4.13 -13.52
CA TYR A 52 -11.87 3.49 -14.06
C TYR A 52 -11.96 1.98 -13.73
N GLY A 53 -11.39 1.58 -12.59
CA GLY A 53 -11.45 0.20 -12.10
C GLY A 53 -12.78 -0.13 -11.42
N PRO A 54 -12.98 -1.39 -11.03
CA PRO A 54 -14.19 -1.80 -10.33
C PRO A 54 -14.23 -1.24 -8.90
N GLU A 55 -15.44 -1.06 -8.38
CA GLU A 55 -15.65 -0.81 -6.95
C GLU A 55 -15.10 -1.97 -6.10
N GLY A 56 -14.67 -1.65 -4.88
CA GLY A 56 -14.09 -2.64 -3.96
C GLY A 56 -12.61 -2.97 -4.18
N LEU A 57 -11.98 -2.52 -5.28
CA LEU A 57 -10.53 -2.66 -5.50
C LEU A 57 -9.77 -1.39 -5.07
N GLY A 58 -8.67 -1.59 -4.35
CA GLY A 58 -7.76 -0.53 -3.93
C GLY A 58 -6.34 -1.04 -3.74
N PHE A 59 -5.42 -0.11 -3.55
CA PHE A 59 -3.99 -0.37 -3.51
C PHE A 59 -3.36 0.30 -2.29
N LEU A 60 -2.38 -0.37 -1.71
CA LEU A 60 -1.50 0.15 -0.68
C LEU A 60 -0.05 -0.12 -1.09
N PHE A 61 0.71 0.96 -1.25
CA PHE A 61 2.16 0.90 -1.32
C PHE A 61 2.74 1.10 0.07
N VAL A 62 3.72 0.27 0.42
CA VAL A 62 4.53 0.38 1.62
C VAL A 62 6.00 0.32 1.23
N ARG A 63 6.80 1.30 1.66
CA ARG A 63 8.23 1.34 1.35
C ARG A 63 8.96 0.11 1.90
N LYS A 64 9.78 -0.53 1.07
CA LYS A 64 10.42 -1.83 1.36
C LYS A 64 11.16 -1.90 2.70
N ASN A 65 11.92 -0.87 3.07
CA ASN A 65 12.75 -0.87 4.28
C ASN A 65 11.95 -0.84 5.59
N ILE A 66 10.72 -0.34 5.58
CA ILE A 66 9.85 -0.29 6.77
C ILE A 66 8.93 -1.50 6.87
N GLN A 67 8.78 -2.30 5.80
CA GLN A 67 7.82 -3.42 5.78
C GLN A 67 8.07 -4.45 6.88
N LYS A 68 9.33 -4.65 7.28
CA LYS A 68 9.73 -5.60 8.32
C LYS A 68 9.37 -5.15 9.74
N ASP A 69 9.16 -3.84 9.93
CA ASP A 69 8.87 -3.23 11.24
C ASP A 69 7.36 -3.07 11.48
N LEU A 70 6.53 -3.59 10.57
CA LEU A 70 5.08 -3.48 10.61
C LEU A 70 4.46 -4.82 10.98
N ASP A 71 3.59 -4.78 11.98
CA ASP A 71 2.80 -5.93 12.40
C ASP A 71 1.69 -6.25 11.38
N ILE A 72 1.36 -7.54 11.27
CA ILE A 72 0.20 -8.01 10.52
C ILE A 72 -0.96 -8.11 11.50
N ILE A 73 -1.91 -7.16 11.39
CA ILE A 73 -3.09 -7.13 12.26
C ILE A 73 -4.20 -8.05 11.73
N PHE A 74 -4.38 -8.06 10.41
CA PHE A 74 -5.35 -8.90 9.72
C PHE A 74 -4.60 -9.82 8.77
N SER A 75 -4.73 -11.14 9.02
CA SER A 75 -4.17 -12.18 8.17
C SER A 75 -5.27 -13.08 7.62
N GLY A 76 -5.07 -13.61 6.43
CA GLY A 76 -5.87 -14.72 5.94
C GLY A 76 -5.10 -15.55 4.93
N ILE A 77 -5.80 -16.33 4.10
CA ILE A 77 -5.14 -17.34 3.26
C ILE A 77 -4.09 -16.74 2.30
N SER A 78 -4.32 -15.53 1.79
CA SER A 78 -3.40 -14.85 0.86
C SER A 78 -2.15 -14.28 1.55
N THR A 79 -2.15 -14.21 2.89
CA THR A 79 -0.99 -13.78 3.68
C THR A 79 0.13 -14.82 3.64
N PHE A 80 -0.23 -16.09 3.52
CA PHE A 80 0.71 -17.21 3.56
C PHE A 80 1.24 -17.53 2.16
N GLN A 81 2.56 -17.58 2.03
CA GLN A 81 3.22 -18.07 0.82
C GLN A 81 3.17 -19.60 0.73
N HIS A 82 3.27 -20.26 1.89
CA HIS A 82 3.11 -21.70 2.06
C HIS A 82 2.25 -21.93 3.29
N PHE A 83 1.30 -22.86 3.21
CA PHE A 83 0.45 -23.23 4.33
C PHE A 83 0.06 -24.71 4.27
N ASN A 84 0.50 -25.46 5.27
CA ASN A 84 0.22 -26.88 5.46
C ASN A 84 -0.08 -27.14 6.96
N GLY A 85 -0.90 -26.27 7.56
CA GLY A 85 -1.29 -26.33 8.96
C GLY A 85 -0.47 -25.42 9.87
N TYR A 86 -0.84 -25.37 11.16
CA TYR A 86 -0.36 -24.37 12.10
C TYR A 86 1.14 -24.41 12.40
N ASN A 87 1.81 -25.53 12.12
CA ASN A 87 3.25 -25.71 12.40
C ASN A 87 4.12 -25.66 11.13
N ASP A 88 3.49 -25.58 9.95
CA ASP A 88 4.18 -25.61 8.65
C ASP A 88 3.59 -24.54 7.73
N TYR A 89 4.04 -23.30 7.93
CA TYR A 89 3.64 -22.17 7.11
C TYR A 89 4.79 -21.16 6.95
N SER A 90 4.72 -20.38 5.88
CA SER A 90 5.56 -19.19 5.68
C SER A 90 4.70 -18.01 5.22
N ILE A 91 5.09 -16.80 5.61
CA ILE A 91 4.42 -15.56 5.25
C ILE A 91 5.19 -14.90 4.11
N HIS A 92 4.49 -14.23 3.20
CA HIS A 92 5.12 -13.43 2.16
C HIS A 92 6.09 -12.37 2.73
N ASP A 93 7.21 -12.15 2.06
CA ASP A 93 8.20 -11.13 2.41
C ASP A 93 7.88 -9.75 1.82
N ASN A 94 6.80 -9.66 1.03
CA ASN A 94 6.39 -8.50 0.25
C ASN A 94 4.98 -8.02 0.64
N GLY A 95 4.39 -7.15 -0.18
CA GLY A 95 3.06 -6.56 0.07
C GLY A 95 1.91 -7.56 0.24
N GLN A 96 2.01 -8.76 -0.33
CA GLN A 96 0.97 -9.79 -0.26
C GLN A 96 0.69 -10.27 1.16
N LYS A 97 1.62 -10.06 2.10
CA LYS A 97 1.40 -10.40 3.51
C LYS A 97 0.29 -9.58 4.19
N TRP A 98 -0.19 -8.51 3.54
CA TRP A 98 -1.36 -7.73 3.99
C TRP A 98 -2.61 -8.01 3.16
N GLU A 99 -2.58 -8.99 2.26
CA GLU A 99 -3.77 -9.47 1.54
C GLU A 99 -4.46 -10.56 2.36
N LEU A 100 -5.79 -10.45 2.46
CA LEU A 100 -6.58 -11.30 3.36
C LEU A 100 -7.01 -12.62 2.72
N GLY A 101 -7.54 -12.61 1.52
CA GLY A 101 -8.11 -13.83 0.97
C GLY A 101 -8.47 -13.74 -0.49
N THR A 102 -9.45 -14.53 -0.89
CA THR A 102 -9.90 -14.63 -2.28
C THR A 102 -10.23 -13.26 -2.84
N MET A 103 -9.38 -12.81 -3.76
CA MET A 103 -9.61 -11.56 -4.47
C MET A 103 -10.74 -11.74 -5.49
N PHE A 104 -11.48 -10.66 -5.74
CA PHE A 104 -12.39 -10.62 -6.87
C PHE A 104 -11.60 -10.84 -8.17
N ARG A 105 -11.82 -11.99 -8.81
CA ARG A 105 -11.29 -12.31 -10.13
C ARG A 105 -12.46 -12.24 -11.11
N PRO A 106 -12.45 -11.34 -12.09
CA PRO A 106 -13.43 -11.37 -13.17
C PRO A 106 -13.37 -12.74 -13.84
N SER A 107 -14.54 -13.33 -14.10
CA SER A 107 -14.70 -14.57 -14.87
C SER A 107 -14.31 -14.38 -16.33
#